data_AF-A0A6G0HNQ0-F1
#
_entry.id   AF-A0A6G0HNQ0-F1
#
_cell.length_a   1.000
_cell.length_b   1.000
_cell.length_c   1.000
_cell.angle_alpha   90.00
_cell.angle_beta   90.00
_cell.angle_gamma   90.00
#
_symmetry.space_group_name_H-M   'P 1'
#
loop_
_entity.id
_entity.type
_entity.pdbx_description
1 polymer ?
#
loop_
_entity_poly.entity_id
_entity_poly.type
_entity_poly.pdbx_seq_one_letter_code
_entity_poly.pdbx_strand_id
1 'polypeptide(L)'
;MKYASQLILDVNSVHPNLHLSEGNRTATMKSEPKNYPDHQDRFDHWQQVLCRDSVNGTRSYWEVDWRGTEIDIAVTYRGIRRKGNGNEWSLGWNDKSWSLYCSDSKFSIVHNNKSSDIPGPPSSRIGVYLDHAAGILAFYSISGGMRLLHRVQTTFTEPLYPAFSVWGFGTNIKL
;
A
#
# COMPACT_ATOMS: atom_id res chain seq x y z
N MET A 1 17.27 12.95 0.76
CA MET A 1 15.87 13.43 0.86
C MET A 1 15.53 13.69 2.32
N LYS A 2 14.95 14.84 2.66
CA LYS A 2 14.76 15.32 4.05
C LYS A 2 13.71 14.52 4.87
N TYR A 3 12.85 13.74 4.21
CA TYR A 3 11.73 13.03 4.84
C TYR A 3 11.72 11.52 4.54
N ALA A 4 12.84 10.98 4.04
CA ALA A 4 12.91 9.57 3.64
C ALA A 4 12.65 8.65 4.84
N SER A 5 11.68 7.76 4.69
CA SER A 5 11.31 6.76 5.70
C SER A 5 11.73 5.38 5.21
N GLN A 6 12.44 4.62 6.04
CA GLN A 6 12.75 3.22 5.77
C GLN A 6 11.63 2.35 6.30
N LEU A 7 10.89 1.74 5.39
CA LEU A 7 9.74 0.92 5.70
C LEU A 7 10.12 -0.57 5.75
N ILE A 8 9.44 -1.33 6.62
CA ILE A 8 9.59 -2.77 6.78
C ILE A 8 8.20 -3.40 6.83
N LEU A 9 7.98 -4.40 6.00
CA LEU A 9 6.74 -5.17 5.94
C LEU A 9 6.58 -6.05 7.18
N ASP A 10 5.36 -6.10 7.72
CA ASP A 10 5.03 -6.85 8.92
C ASP A 10 4.66 -8.31 8.62
N VAL A 11 5.50 -9.23 9.08
CA VAL A 11 5.31 -10.68 8.98
C VAL A 11 4.05 -11.18 9.71
N ASN A 12 3.57 -10.43 10.70
CA ASN A 12 2.35 -10.78 11.43
C ASN A 12 1.08 -10.39 10.69
N SER A 13 1.15 -9.40 9.79
CA SER A 13 0.02 -8.96 8.98
C SER A 13 -0.06 -9.65 7.61
N VAL A 14 1.08 -10.05 7.04
CA VAL A 14 1.18 -10.50 5.65
C VAL A 14 0.28 -11.72 5.35
N HIS A 15 -0.43 -11.66 4.23
CA HIS A 15 -1.21 -12.78 3.70
C HIS A 15 -0.29 -13.96 3.31
N PRO A 16 -0.68 -15.24 3.53
CA PRO A 16 0.17 -16.40 3.25
C PRO A 16 0.74 -16.50 1.83
N ASN A 17 0.01 -16.05 0.82
CA ASN A 17 0.51 -16.04 -0.58
C ASN A 17 1.51 -14.93 -0.89
N LEU A 18 1.74 -13.98 0.03
CA LEU A 18 2.76 -12.94 -0.13
C LEU A 18 4.05 -13.36 0.57
N HIS A 19 5.06 -13.68 -0.22
CA HIS A 19 6.35 -14.12 0.27
C HIS A 19 7.25 -12.91 0.51
N LEU A 20 7.59 -12.67 1.78
CA LEU A 20 8.53 -11.62 2.17
C LEU A 20 9.99 -12.03 1.95
N SER A 21 10.81 -11.12 1.44
CA SER A 21 12.25 -11.29 1.20
C SER A 21 13.02 -9.97 1.42
N GLU A 22 14.35 -10.00 1.23
CA GLU A 22 15.23 -8.81 1.34
C GLU A 22 15.08 -8.04 2.66
N GLY A 23 15.04 -8.77 3.79
CA GLY A 23 14.82 -8.14 5.10
C GLY A 23 13.42 -7.56 5.26
N ASN A 24 12.41 -8.21 4.66
CA ASN A 24 11.00 -7.79 4.63
C ASN A 24 10.79 -6.44 3.94
N ARG A 25 11.57 -6.15 2.90
CA ARG A 25 11.37 -4.96 2.05
C ARG A 25 10.75 -5.30 0.70
N THR A 26 10.67 -6.58 0.36
CA THR A 26 10.05 -7.06 -0.87
C THR A 26 8.95 -8.05 -0.53
N ALA A 27 7.80 -7.92 -1.18
CA ALA A 27 6.72 -8.90 -1.14
C ALA A 27 6.43 -9.38 -2.55
N THR A 28 6.36 -10.70 -2.73
CA THR A 28 6.05 -11.32 -4.02
C THR A 28 4.86 -12.25 -3.88
N MET A 29 3.89 -12.11 -4.77
CA MET A 29 2.72 -12.97 -4.84
C MET A 29 3.09 -14.32 -5.46
N LYS A 30 2.77 -15.41 -4.75
CA LYS A 30 3.00 -16.79 -5.20
C LYS A 30 1.75 -17.65 -5.06
N SER A 31 1.66 -18.68 -5.89
CA SER A 31 0.58 -19.68 -5.84
C SER A 31 0.60 -20.49 -4.54
N GLU A 32 1.78 -20.89 -4.10
CA GLU A 32 1.95 -21.67 -2.87
C GLU A 32 1.98 -20.75 -1.64
N PRO A 33 1.07 -20.96 -0.67
CA PRO A 33 1.08 -20.18 0.56
C PRO A 33 2.31 -20.55 1.40
N LYS A 34 2.93 -19.54 1.99
CA LYS A 34 3.99 -19.73 2.99
C LYS A 34 3.36 -20.03 4.35
N ASN A 35 3.99 -20.93 5.09
CA ASN A 35 3.56 -21.27 6.45
C ASN A 35 3.97 -20.16 7.44
N TYR A 36 3.11 -19.16 7.59
CA TYR A 36 3.25 -18.15 8.63
C TYR A 36 2.43 -18.54 9.87
N PRO A 37 2.91 -18.30 11.10
CA PRO A 37 2.14 -18.57 12.31
C PRO A 37 0.81 -17.82 12.33
N ASP A 38 -0.21 -18.42 12.93
CA ASP A 38 -1.48 -17.73 13.11
C ASP A 38 -1.32 -16.44 13.92
N HIS A 39 -1.99 -15.39 13.47
CA HIS A 39 -1.95 -14.09 14.13
C HIS A 39 -3.25 -13.31 13.86
N GLN A 40 -3.69 -12.54 14.86
CA GLN A 40 -4.92 -11.72 14.76
C GLN A 40 -4.83 -10.67 13.65
N ASP A 41 -3.63 -10.10 13.44
CA ASP A 41 -3.40 -9.04 12.45
C ASP A 41 -3.20 -9.57 11.02
N ARG A 42 -3.12 -10.90 10.84
CA ARG A 42 -2.86 -11.55 9.55
C ARG A 42 -4.05 -11.41 8.60
N PHE A 43 -3.82 -10.97 7.38
CA PHE A 43 -4.84 -11.08 6.33
C PHE A 43 -5.02 -12.53 5.88
N ASP A 44 -6.27 -12.99 5.79
CA ASP A 44 -6.60 -14.40 5.49
C ASP A 44 -7.19 -14.63 4.09
N HIS A 45 -7.69 -13.58 3.44
CA HIS A 45 -8.34 -13.68 2.14
C HIS A 45 -7.75 -12.75 1.10
N TRP A 46 -7.64 -11.46 1.41
CA TRP A 46 -7.06 -10.47 0.51
C TRP A 46 -5.53 -10.51 0.63
N GLN A 47 -4.83 -10.52 -0.50
CA GLN A 47 -3.36 -10.58 -0.57
C GLN A 47 -2.74 -9.24 -0.16
N GLN A 48 -2.80 -8.94 1.13
CA GLN A 48 -2.43 -7.65 1.71
C GLN A 48 -1.33 -7.80 2.75
N VAL A 49 -0.62 -6.70 2.97
CA VAL A 49 0.39 -6.58 4.03
C VAL A 49 0.47 -5.11 4.47
N LEU A 50 0.70 -4.91 5.77
CA LEU A 50 1.05 -3.59 6.32
C LEU A 50 2.55 -3.52 6.59
N CYS A 51 3.07 -2.30 6.64
CA CYS A 51 4.32 -2.05 7.32
C CYS A 51 4.16 -2.18 8.84
N ARG A 52 5.24 -2.59 9.51
CA ARG A 52 5.28 -2.81 10.96
C ARG A 52 5.06 -1.52 11.75
N ASP A 53 5.72 -0.46 11.31
CA ASP A 53 5.76 0.81 12.01
C ASP A 53 4.80 1.82 11.32
N SER A 54 4.06 2.58 12.12
CA SER A 54 3.20 3.67 11.62
C SER A 54 4.05 4.88 11.22
N VAL A 55 3.60 5.63 10.22
CA VAL A 55 4.14 6.94 9.84
C VAL A 55 3.30 8.04 10.51
N ASN A 56 3.54 8.28 11.81
CA ASN A 56 2.83 9.30 12.59
C ASN A 56 3.72 10.53 12.88
N GLY A 57 3.08 11.67 13.19
CA GLY A 57 3.75 12.81 13.84
C GLY A 57 4.73 13.65 13.01
N THR A 58 5.14 13.22 11.82
CA THR A 58 6.05 13.99 10.94
C THR A 58 5.69 13.85 9.47
N ARG A 59 6.45 14.56 8.62
CA ARG A 59 6.47 14.35 7.18
C ARG A 59 7.27 13.10 6.85
N SER A 60 6.69 12.21 6.07
CA SER A 60 7.31 10.98 5.60
C SER A 60 7.22 10.89 4.09
N TYR A 61 8.27 10.35 3.50
CA TYR A 61 8.35 10.04 2.08
C TYR A 61 8.96 8.66 1.89
N TRP A 62 8.37 7.84 1.05
CA TRP A 62 8.93 6.56 0.63
C TRP A 62 8.62 6.31 -0.84
N GLU A 63 9.41 5.46 -1.46
CA GLU A 63 9.21 5.03 -2.85
C GLU A 63 8.89 3.53 -2.85
N VAL A 64 8.08 3.12 -3.81
CA VAL A 64 7.71 1.72 -4.03
C VAL A 64 7.97 1.41 -5.49
N ASP A 65 8.94 0.53 -5.72
CA ASP A 65 9.10 -0.13 -7.00
C ASP A 65 8.11 -1.28 -7.09
N TRP A 66 7.48 -1.47 -8.26
CA TRP A 66 6.60 -2.61 -8.48
C TRP A 66 6.72 -3.16 -9.89
N ARG A 67 6.41 -4.45 -10.04
CA ARG A 67 6.39 -5.17 -11.31
C ARG A 67 5.31 -6.24 -11.27
N GLY A 68 4.73 -6.57 -12.41
CA GLY A 68 3.70 -7.59 -12.55
C GLY A 68 2.39 -6.96 -13.00
N THR A 69 1.26 -7.56 -12.61
CA THR A 69 -0.04 -7.21 -13.18
C THR A 69 -0.68 -6.01 -12.50
N GLU A 70 -0.85 -6.06 -11.18
CA GLU A 70 -1.59 -5.03 -10.44
C GLU A 70 -1.28 -5.06 -8.94
N ILE A 71 -1.24 -3.88 -8.33
CA ILE A 71 -0.99 -3.67 -6.90
C ILE A 71 -1.86 -2.53 -6.36
N ASP A 72 -1.99 -2.48 -5.03
CA ASP A 72 -2.37 -1.26 -4.32
C ASP A 72 -1.19 -0.71 -3.53
N ILE A 73 -1.07 0.61 -3.52
CA ILE A 73 -0.20 1.35 -2.60
C ILE A 73 -1.09 2.24 -1.74
N ALA A 74 -1.19 1.92 -0.46
CA ALA A 74 -2.12 2.55 0.45
C ALA A 74 -1.49 3.05 1.75
N VAL A 75 -2.25 3.88 2.44
CA VAL A 75 -2.11 4.09 3.88
C VAL A 75 -3.43 3.75 4.56
N THR A 76 -3.37 3.17 5.76
CA THR A 76 -4.54 2.70 6.47
C THR A 76 -4.44 2.90 7.98
N TYR A 77 -5.56 3.07 8.66
CA TYR A 77 -5.62 2.98 10.12
C TYR A 77 -5.42 1.53 10.58
N ARG A 78 -4.95 1.38 11.83
CA ARG A 78 -4.66 0.05 12.40
C ARG A 78 -5.90 -0.84 12.40
N GLY A 79 -7.06 -0.26 12.67
CA GLY A 79 -8.37 -0.92 12.79
C GLY A 79 -9.01 -1.36 11.47
N ILE A 80 -8.27 -1.42 10.36
CA ILE A 80 -8.74 -2.10 9.14
C ILE A 80 -8.96 -3.59 9.43
N ARG A 81 -10.06 -4.12 8.91
CA ARG A 81 -10.45 -5.51 9.11
C ARG A 81 -9.50 -6.44 8.35
N ARG A 82 -9.10 -7.53 9.00
CA ARG A 82 -8.09 -8.48 8.47
C ARG A 82 -8.67 -9.79 7.97
N LYS A 83 -9.91 -10.10 8.36
CA LYS A 83 -10.48 -11.43 8.22
C LYS A 83 -11.73 -11.45 7.34
N GLY A 84 -11.71 -12.39 6.39
CA GLY A 84 -12.74 -12.84 5.45
C GLY A 84 -12.65 -12.23 4.04
N ASN A 85 -13.69 -12.43 3.20
CA ASN A 85 -13.82 -12.06 1.79
C ASN A 85 -14.68 -10.84 1.36
N GLY A 86 -15.20 -10.01 2.26
CA GLY A 86 -15.93 -8.78 1.91
C GLY A 86 -15.04 -7.78 1.16
N ASN A 87 -15.59 -7.11 0.15
CA ASN A 87 -14.86 -6.12 -0.64
C ASN A 87 -14.35 -4.97 0.23
N GLU A 88 -15.10 -4.58 1.25
CA GLU A 88 -14.71 -3.51 2.18
C GLU A 88 -13.51 -3.86 3.06
N TRP A 89 -13.02 -5.10 3.02
CA TRP A 89 -11.80 -5.54 3.72
C TRP A 89 -10.54 -5.36 2.85
N SER A 90 -10.74 -5.01 1.58
CA SER A 90 -9.66 -4.61 0.68
C SER A 90 -9.24 -3.15 0.90
N LEU A 91 -7.97 -2.83 0.67
CA LEU A 91 -7.42 -1.48 0.76
C LEU A 91 -8.15 -0.52 -0.20
N GLY A 92 -8.50 0.67 0.28
CA GLY A 92 -9.27 1.68 -0.45
C GLY A 92 -10.79 1.45 -0.47
N TRP A 93 -11.27 0.21 -0.30
CA TRP A 93 -12.71 -0.12 -0.34
C TRP A 93 -13.42 0.09 1.01
N ASN A 94 -12.81 0.85 1.91
CA ASN A 94 -13.37 1.26 3.20
C ASN A 94 -13.00 2.71 3.51
N ASP A 95 -13.58 3.25 4.57
CA ASP A 95 -13.35 4.59 5.10
C ASP A 95 -12.05 4.73 5.90
N LYS A 96 -11.33 3.63 6.16
CA LYS A 96 -10.09 3.61 6.96
C LYS A 96 -8.82 3.63 6.13
N SER A 97 -8.92 3.55 4.81
CA SER A 97 -7.77 3.44 3.92
C SER A 97 -7.90 4.29 2.67
N TRP A 98 -6.76 4.80 2.19
CA TRP A 98 -6.62 5.56 0.96
C TRP A 98 -5.60 4.84 0.08
N SER A 99 -6.03 4.41 -1.11
CA SER A 99 -5.22 3.57 -2.00
C SER A 99 -5.00 4.23 -3.36
N LEU A 100 -3.79 4.06 -3.89
CA LEU A 100 -3.50 4.15 -5.31
C LEU A 100 -3.44 2.72 -5.87
N TYR A 101 -4.43 2.36 -6.67
CA TYR A 101 -4.39 1.18 -7.51
C TYR A 101 -3.45 1.41 -8.70
N CYS A 102 -2.56 0.46 -8.95
CA CYS A 102 -1.62 0.48 -10.06
C CYS A 102 -1.75 -0.78 -10.91
N SER A 103 -1.78 -0.62 -12.23
CA SER A 103 -1.68 -1.69 -13.23
C SER A 103 -0.94 -1.19 -14.46
N ASP A 104 -0.59 -2.10 -15.37
CA ASP A 104 0.06 -1.74 -16.65
C ASP A 104 -0.80 -0.84 -17.54
N SER A 105 -2.12 -0.84 -17.32
CA SER A 105 -3.08 -0.09 -18.16
C SER A 105 -3.47 1.26 -17.57
N LYS A 106 -3.53 1.38 -16.24
CA LYS A 106 -4.06 2.56 -15.57
C LYS A 106 -3.66 2.67 -14.11
N PHE A 107 -3.83 3.89 -13.60
CA PHE A 107 -3.86 4.21 -12.18
C PHE A 107 -5.24 4.65 -11.76
N SER A 108 -5.65 4.31 -10.54
CA SER A 108 -6.92 4.75 -9.97
C SER A 108 -6.74 5.09 -8.48
N ILE A 109 -7.42 6.12 -8.01
CA ILE A 109 -7.51 6.42 -6.58
C ILE A 109 -8.75 5.74 -6.02
N VAL A 110 -8.57 5.00 -4.92
CA VAL A 110 -9.64 4.25 -4.27
C VAL A 110 -9.74 4.66 -2.81
N HIS A 111 -10.93 5.09 -2.39
CA HIS A 111 -11.25 5.40 -1.00
C HIS A 111 -12.77 5.30 -0.76
N ASN A 112 -13.17 4.67 0.35
CA ASN A 112 -14.56 4.57 0.79
C ASN A 112 -15.53 4.12 -0.34
N ASN A 113 -15.18 3.00 -0.97
CA ASN A 113 -15.94 2.40 -2.09
C ASN A 113 -16.07 3.28 -3.34
N LYS A 114 -15.25 4.32 -3.47
CA LYS A 114 -15.19 5.16 -4.66
C LYS A 114 -13.86 4.98 -5.34
N SER A 115 -13.89 4.80 -6.65
CA SER A 115 -12.72 4.71 -7.50
C SER A 115 -12.76 5.79 -8.57
N SER A 116 -11.61 6.36 -8.91
CA SER A 116 -11.47 7.36 -9.97
C SER A 116 -10.15 7.18 -10.69
N ASP A 117 -10.20 6.98 -12.00
CA ASP A 117 -9.02 6.78 -12.84
C ASP A 117 -8.20 8.08 -12.94
N ILE A 118 -6.88 7.94 -12.89
CA ILE A 118 -5.92 9.04 -13.03
C ILE A 118 -5.44 9.10 -14.49
N PRO A 119 -5.53 10.26 -15.16
CA PRO A 119 -5.01 10.41 -16.51
C PRO A 119 -3.48 10.25 -16.61
N GLY A 120 -3.06 9.70 -17.74
CA GLY A 120 -1.65 9.60 -18.14
C GLY A 120 -1.07 8.20 -17.99
N PRO A 121 0.18 8.01 -18.45
CA PRO A 121 0.79 6.69 -18.48
C PRO A 121 1.13 6.21 -17.07
N PRO A 122 0.94 4.90 -16.78
CA PRO A 122 1.49 4.24 -15.61
C PRO A 122 3.03 4.31 -15.56
N SER A 123 3.57 4.09 -14.36
CA SER A 123 5.00 3.96 -14.10
C SER A 123 5.25 2.89 -13.04
N SER A 124 6.43 2.28 -13.09
CA SER A 124 6.82 1.18 -12.20
C SER A 124 7.33 1.63 -10.83
N ARG A 125 7.42 2.95 -10.58
CA ARG A 125 7.89 3.51 -9.32
C ARG A 125 6.98 4.63 -8.85
N ILE A 126 6.46 4.47 -7.65
CA ILE A 126 5.55 5.42 -7.02
C ILE A 126 6.20 6.03 -5.78
N GLY A 127 6.25 7.35 -5.73
CA GLY A 127 6.58 8.09 -4.51
C GLY A 127 5.31 8.37 -3.72
N VAL A 128 5.36 8.16 -2.41
CA VAL A 128 4.27 8.50 -1.49
C VAL A 128 4.79 9.52 -0.48
N TYR A 129 4.08 10.63 -0.37
CA TYR A 129 4.33 11.66 0.61
C TYR A 129 3.17 11.74 1.58
N LEU A 130 3.48 11.75 2.87
CA LEU A 130 2.52 11.93 3.94
C LEU A 130 2.98 13.08 4.84
N ASP A 131 2.10 14.04 5.08
CA ASP A 131 2.19 15.01 6.18
C ASP A 131 0.97 14.79 7.07
N HIS A 132 1.14 14.00 8.12
CA HIS A 132 0.03 13.62 9.01
C HIS A 132 -0.58 14.84 9.69
N ALA A 133 0.27 15.75 10.20
CA ALA A 133 -0.16 16.97 10.89
C ALA A 133 -0.88 17.95 9.95
N ALA A 134 -0.41 18.08 8.71
CA ALA A 134 -1.08 18.91 7.72
C ALA A 134 -2.24 18.21 7.02
N GLY A 135 -2.49 16.92 7.28
CA GLY A 135 -3.58 16.18 6.64
C GLY A 135 -3.36 15.90 5.14
N ILE A 136 -2.11 15.81 4.68
CA ILE A 136 -1.76 15.64 3.27
C ILE A 136 -1.29 14.21 3.03
N LEU A 137 -1.90 13.54 2.05
CA LEU A 137 -1.34 12.35 1.40
C LEU A 137 -1.23 12.64 -0.10
N ALA A 138 -0.06 12.43 -0.68
CA ALA A 138 0.17 12.65 -2.09
C ALA A 138 0.93 11.48 -2.73
N PHE A 139 0.51 11.12 -3.94
CA PHE A 139 1.10 10.07 -4.75
C PHE A 139 1.78 10.68 -5.96
N TYR A 140 2.96 10.16 -6.30
CA TYR A 140 3.79 10.66 -7.39
C TYR A 140 4.24 9.51 -8.28
N SER A 141 4.24 9.73 -9.59
CA SER A 141 4.95 8.90 -10.55
C SER A 141 6.41 9.33 -10.61
N ILE A 142 7.34 8.38 -10.51
CA ILE A 142 8.78 8.62 -10.55
C ILE A 142 9.35 8.00 -11.83
N SER A 143 9.49 8.81 -12.88
CA SER A 143 9.92 8.36 -14.23
C SER A 143 10.75 9.43 -14.93
N GLY A 144 12.05 9.48 -14.69
CA GLY A 144 12.93 10.56 -15.16
C GLY A 144 12.67 11.93 -14.51
N GLY A 145 11.68 12.00 -13.62
CA GLY A 145 11.24 13.17 -12.86
C GLY A 145 10.08 12.78 -11.94
N MET A 146 9.63 13.72 -11.10
CA MET A 146 8.53 13.51 -10.16
C MET A 146 7.26 14.21 -10.67
N ARG A 147 6.20 13.43 -10.96
CA ARG A 147 4.90 13.93 -11.41
C ARG A 147 3.83 13.62 -10.37
N LEU A 148 3.12 14.64 -9.87
CA LEU A 148 1.98 14.44 -8.98
C LEU A 148 0.88 13.67 -9.71
N LEU A 149 0.44 12.56 -9.12
CA LEU A 149 -0.70 11.76 -9.60
C LEU A 149 -1.98 12.19 -8.90
N HIS A 150 -1.92 12.29 -7.58
CA HIS A 150 -3.07 12.66 -6.77
C HIS A 150 -2.64 13.20 -5.42
N ARG A 151 -3.49 14.05 -4.83
CA ARG A 151 -3.34 14.55 -3.46
C ARG A 151 -4.69 14.50 -2.76
N VAL A 152 -4.70 13.86 -1.61
CA VAL A 152 -5.78 13.93 -0.63
C VAL A 152 -5.42 14.99 0.41
N GLN A 153 -6.43 15.79 0.77
CA GLN A 153 -6.38 16.69 1.91
C GLN A 153 -7.52 16.31 2.84
N THR A 154 -7.21 15.77 4.02
CA THR A 154 -8.20 15.33 5.02
C THR A 154 -7.65 15.43 6.43
N THR A 155 -8.50 15.28 7.45
CA THR A 155 -8.04 15.19 8.84
C THR A 155 -7.84 13.73 9.21
N PHE A 156 -6.59 13.32 9.42
CA PHE A 156 -6.30 11.97 9.90
C PHE A 156 -6.53 11.88 11.41
N THR A 157 -7.36 10.95 11.85
CA THR A 157 -7.76 10.80 13.26
C THR A 157 -6.89 9.81 14.04
N GLU A 158 -6.14 8.95 13.33
CA GLU A 158 -5.32 7.90 13.92
C GLU A 158 -3.95 7.80 13.21
N PRO A 159 -2.96 7.11 13.81
CA PRO A 159 -1.72 6.76 13.12
C PRO A 159 -1.99 5.97 11.82
N LEU A 160 -1.25 6.33 10.76
CA LEU A 160 -1.34 5.67 9.47
C LEU A 160 -0.22 4.65 9.29
N TYR A 161 -0.58 3.50 8.73
CA TYR A 161 0.35 2.45 8.36
C TYR A 161 0.40 2.35 6.83
N PRO A 162 1.59 2.41 6.22
CA PRO A 162 1.73 2.05 4.81
C PRO A 162 1.28 0.60 4.61
N ALA A 163 0.56 0.35 3.53
CA ALA A 163 -0.07 -0.94 3.26
C ALA A 163 -0.10 -1.22 1.76
N PHE A 164 -0.09 -2.50 1.41
CA PHE A 164 0.01 -2.94 0.02
C PHE A 164 -0.89 -4.14 -0.24
N SER A 165 -1.57 -4.13 -1.40
CA SER A 165 -2.17 -5.32 -2.00
C SER A 165 -1.31 -5.74 -3.19
N VAL A 166 -1.11 -7.04 -3.40
CA VAL A 166 -0.35 -7.55 -4.55
C VAL A 166 -1.11 -8.70 -5.18
N TRP A 167 -1.49 -8.56 -6.45
CA TRP A 167 -2.27 -9.56 -7.17
C TRP A 167 -1.56 -10.02 -8.44
N GLY A 168 -1.87 -11.25 -8.87
CA GLY A 168 -1.20 -11.93 -9.98
C GLY A 168 0.11 -12.61 -9.57
N PHE A 169 0.32 -13.84 -10.02
CA PHE A 169 1.52 -14.60 -9.68
C PHE A 169 2.77 -13.95 -10.27
N GLY A 170 3.82 -13.80 -9.46
CA GLY A 170 5.06 -13.13 -9.84
C GLY A 170 5.03 -11.61 -9.67
N THR A 171 3.85 -11.01 -9.46
CA THR A 171 3.75 -9.60 -9.10
C THR A 171 4.45 -9.35 -7.77
N ASN A 172 5.19 -8.25 -7.70
CA ASN A 172 5.94 -7.87 -6.51
C ASN A 172 6.01 -6.36 -6.32
N ILE A 173 6.22 -6.01 -5.06
CA ILE A 173 6.61 -4.67 -4.62
C ILE A 173 7.97 -4.72 -3.93
N LYS A 174 8.69 -3.61 -3.99
CA LYS A 174 9.94 -3.38 -3.29
C LYS A 174 9.99 -1.96 -2.71
N LEU A 175 10.27 -1.88 -1.42
CA LEU A 175 10.44 -0.67 -0.62
C LEU A 175 11.89 -0.17 -0.63
#